data_AF-A0A529N1E4-F1
#
_entry.id   AF-A0A529N1E4-F1
#
_cell.length_a   1.000
_cell.length_b   1.000
_cell.length_c   1.000
_cell.angle_alpha   90.00
_cell.angle_beta   90.00
_cell.angle_gamma   90.00
#
_symmetry.space_group_name_H-M   'P 1'
#
loop_
_entity.id
_entity.type
_entity.pdbx_description
1 polymer ?
#
loop_
_entity_poly.entity_id
_entity_poly.type
_entity_poly.pdbx_seq_one_letter_code
_entity_poly.pdbx_strand_id
1 'polypeptide(L)' 'MKHEICKIADIPQAGSLIAHFFGREVHVWRSGERIRAAANVCLHFGGPLD' A
#
# COMPACT_ATOMS: atom_id res chain seq x y z
N MET A 1 12.82 -12.96 -0.72
CA MET A 1 12.55 -12.71 -2.15
C MET A 1 11.93 -11.32 -2.27
N LYS A 2 12.27 -10.51 -3.27
CA LYS A 2 11.65 -9.19 -3.50
C LYS A 2 10.80 -9.27 -4.76
N HIS A 3 9.57 -8.75 -4.71
CA HIS A 3 8.70 -8.63 -5.88
C HIS A 3 8.20 -7.19 -5.99
N GLU A 4 7.96 -6.74 -7.21
CA GLU A 4 7.46 -5.38 -7.46
C GLU A 4 6.01 -5.27 -6.97
N ILE A 5 5.65 -4.11 -6.40
CA ILE A 5 4.27 -3.78 -6.00
C ILE A 5 3.67 -2.74 -6.97
N CYS A 6 4.38 -1.63 -7.19
CA CYS A 6 4.01 -0.56 -8.14
C CYS A 6 5.26 0.27 -8.50
N LYS A 7 5.16 1.19 -9.46
CA LYS A 7 6.24 2.14 -9.74
C LYS A 7 6.20 3.28 -8.73
N ILE A 8 7.37 3.83 -8.38
CA ILE A 8 7.49 4.97 -7.48
C ILE A 8 6.74 6.21 -8.01
N ALA A 9 6.67 6.36 -9.33
CA ALA A 9 5.96 7.46 -9.99
C ALA A 9 4.44 7.41 -9.75
N ASP A 10 3.88 6.22 -9.48
CA ASP A 10 2.44 6.04 -9.27
C ASP A 10 2.03 6.35 -7.82
N ILE A 11 2.99 6.49 -6.90
CA ILE A 11 2.71 6.74 -5.48
C ILE A 11 2.42 8.23 -5.27
N PRO A 12 1.19 8.60 -4.86
CA PRO A 12 0.79 9.99 -4.76
C PRO A 12 1.58 10.73 -3.67
N GLN A 13 1.67 12.07 -3.78
CA GLN A 13 2.32 12.88 -2.75
C GLN A 13 1.55 12.89 -1.42
N ALA A 14 0.23 12.75 -1.47
CA ALA A 14 -0.65 12.66 -0.31
C ALA A 14 -1.63 11.50 -0.48
N GLY A 15 -2.02 10.88 0.63
CA GLY A 15 -2.86 9.68 0.63
C GLY A 15 -2.08 8.42 0.26
N SER A 16 -2.76 7.46 -0.37
CA SER A 16 -2.18 6.16 -0.72
C SER A 16 -2.69 5.66 -2.07
N LEU A 17 -1.88 4.80 -2.70
CA LEU A 17 -2.26 3.98 -3.84
C LEU A 17 -2.64 2.58 -3.34
N ILE A 18 -3.77 2.04 -3.78
CA ILE A 18 -4.10 0.62 -3.58
C ILE A 18 -3.49 -0.19 -4.74
N ALA A 19 -2.63 -1.15 -4.42
CA ALA A 19 -2.02 -2.08 -5.37
C ALA A 19 -2.42 -3.53 -5.05
N HIS A 20 -2.52 -4.35 -6.09
CA HIS A 20 -2.75 -5.79 -5.94
C HIS A 20 -1.41 -6.52 -5.80
N PHE A 21 -1.27 -7.31 -4.74
CA PHE A 21 -0.05 -8.05 -4.43
C PHE A 21 -0.41 -9.47 -3.95
N PHE A 22 -0.16 -10.47 -4.79
CA PHE A 22 -0.48 -11.89 -4.53
C PHE A 22 -1.92 -12.12 -4.03
N GLY A 23 -2.91 -11.56 -4.75
CA GLY A 23 -4.34 -11.73 -4.42
C GLY A 23 -4.80 -10.95 -3.19
N ARG A 24 -3.95 -10.07 -2.64
CA ARG A 24 -4.30 -9.16 -1.55
C ARG A 24 -4.13 -7.72 -2.01
N GLU A 25 -4.93 -6.83 -1.48
CA GLU A 25 -4.74 -5.40 -1.65
C GLU A 25 -3.76 -4.86 -0.61
N VAL A 26 -2.93 -3.91 -1.03
CA VAL A 26 -1.96 -3.20 -0.17
C VAL A 26 -2.03 -1.71 -0.46
N HIS A 27 -2.12 -0.91 0.61
CA HIS A 27 -1.86 0.51 0.52
C HIS A 27 -0.37 0.75 0.37
N VAL A 28 0.01 1.63 -0.54
CA VAL A 28 1.37 2.14 -0.70
C VAL A 28 1.34 3.67 -0.58
N TRP A 29 2.16 4.22 0.29
CA TRP A 29 2.16 5.67 0.57
C TRP A 29 3.55 6.23 0.85
N ARG A 30 3.66 7.55 0.79
CA ARG A 30 4.84 8.32 1.19
C ARG A 30 4.74 8.71 2.66
N SER A 31 5.84 8.52 3.39
CA SER A 31 6.00 8.84 4.80
C SER A 31 7.31 9.62 4.95
N GLY A 32 7.27 10.92 4.64
CA GLY A 32 8.47 11.74 4.48
C GLY A 32 9.30 11.23 3.30
N GLU A 33 10.59 10.97 3.52
CA GLU A 33 11.51 10.46 2.50
C GLU A 33 11.37 8.96 2.21
N ARG A 34 10.49 8.26 2.93
CA ARG A 34 10.32 6.80 2.80
C ARG A 34 9.01 6.44 2.12
N ILE A 35 9.04 5.33 1.40
CA ILE A 35 7.85 4.66 0.88
C ILE A 35 7.51 3.51 1.84
N ARG A 36 6.22 3.38 2.17
CA ARG A 36 5.71 2.33 3.04
C ARG A 36 4.58 1.59 2.35
N ALA A 37 4.33 0.37 2.80
CA ALA A 37 3.20 -0.43 2.36
C ALA A 37 2.61 -1.24 3.52
N ALA A 38 1.30 -1.46 3.51
CA ALA A 38 0.57 -2.28 4.47
C ALA A 38 -0.62 -2.94 3.78
N ALA A 39 -1.00 -4.14 4.22
CA ALA A 39 -2.18 -4.82 3.70
C ALA A 39 -3.44 -3.98 3.94
N ASN A 40 -4.34 -3.93 2.96
CA ASN A 40 -5.66 -3.29 3.06
C ASN A 40 -6.60 -4.12 3.94
N VAL A 41 -6.22 -4.32 5.20
CA VAL A 41 -7.04 -5.04 6.19
C VAL A 41 -6.80 -4.47 7.58
N CYS A 42 -7.87 -3.99 8.20
CA CYS A 42 -7.90 -3.59 9.59
C CYS A 42 -7.73 -4.82 10.49
N LEU A 43 -6.70 -4.82 11.33
CA LEU A 43 -6.46 -5.94 12.25
C LEU A 43 -7.48 -6.02 13.40
N HIS A 44 -8.29 -4.98 13.61
CA HIS A 44 -9.33 -4.97 14.65
C HIS A 44 -10.66 -5.56 14.17
N PHE A 45 -11.08 -5.25 12.93
CA PHE A 45 -12.41 -5.61 12.43
C PHE A 45 -12.41 -6.46 11.14
N GLY A 46 -11.25 -6.62 10.50
CA GLY A 46 -11.09 -7.45 9.29
C GLY A 46 -11.56 -6.82 7.97
N GLY A 47 -12.06 -5.58 7.98
CA GLY A 47 -12.44 -4.83 6.78
C GLY A 47 -11.28 -4.06 6.14
N PRO A 48 -11.48 -3.43 4.96
CA PRO A 48 -10.51 -2.53 4.34
C PRO A 48 -10.17 -1.33 5.25
N LEU A 49 -9.05 -0.67 4.97
CA LEU A 49 -8.52 0.49 5.71
C LEU A 49 -9.05 1.84 5.19
N ASP A 50 -9.87 1.84 4.13
CA ASP A 50 -10.50 3.03 3.56
C ASP A 50 -11.41 3.78 4.54
#